data_AF-A0A924SDU1-F1
#
_entry.id   AF-A0A924SDU1-F1
#
_cell.length_a   1.000
_cell.length_b   1.000
_cell.length_c   1.000
_cell.angle_alpha   90.00
_cell.angle_beta   90.00
_cell.angle_gamma   90.00
#
_symmetry.space_group_name_H-M   'P 1'
#
loop_
_entity.id
_entity.type
_entity.pdbx_description
1 polymer ?
#
loop_
_entity_poly.entity_id
_entity_poly.type
_entity_poly.pdbx_seq_one_letter_code
_entity_poly.pdbx_strand_id
1 'polypeptide(L)'
;MMLAPAGSPQLSLGGKAEASDDVDFTVTPNGGVFMLGNHAIVFPARSICDPSVSSYGPGTWDAPCVALKGALRIHAKVRTAKLGTWVDFSPSLRFVPSTDEKQWVYIYMYTPSVIGVTDISKYSILWAPAVGANGVNDAAGDPSVRTFVDTKSGVSMRHIKHFTGYLTSSGRSCDPAVETDCYPDTSER
;
A
#
# COMPACT_ATOMS: atom_id res chain seq x y z
N MET A 1 -13.59 -16.68 -3.92
CA MET A 1 -12.85 -16.25 -2.72
C MET A 1 -11.37 -16.40 -3.05
N MET A 2 -10.66 -15.30 -3.33
CA MET A 2 -9.21 -15.36 -3.52
C MET A 2 -8.55 -15.41 -2.15
N LEU A 3 -7.75 -16.43 -1.89
CA LEU A 3 -7.02 -16.58 -0.64
C LEU A 3 -5.79 -15.68 -0.69
N ALA A 4 -5.53 -14.97 0.41
CA ALA A 4 -4.30 -14.20 0.58
C ALA A 4 -3.06 -15.13 0.52
N PRO A 5 -1.87 -14.59 0.18
CA PRO A 5 -0.62 -15.36 0.11
C PRO A 5 -0.28 -16.03 1.45
N ALA A 6 0.49 -17.12 1.39
CA ALA A 6 0.85 -17.88 2.58
C ALA A 6 1.87 -17.09 3.41
N GLY A 7 1.40 -16.45 4.49
CA GLY A 7 2.26 -15.63 5.37
C GLY A 7 1.80 -14.19 5.53
N SER A 8 0.73 -13.77 4.83
CA SER A 8 0.11 -12.48 5.10
C SER A 8 -0.40 -12.42 6.56
N PRO A 9 -0.02 -11.41 7.34
CA PRO A 9 -0.63 -11.15 8.64
C PRO A 9 -2.16 -11.09 8.57
N GLN A 10 -2.86 -11.70 9.51
CA GLN A 10 -4.30 -11.42 9.70
C GLN A 10 -4.43 -10.17 10.58
N LEU A 11 -4.94 -9.08 10.02
CA LEU A 11 -5.22 -7.85 10.75
C LEU A 11 -6.72 -7.58 10.77
N SER A 12 -7.24 -7.27 11.95
CA SER A 12 -8.59 -6.74 12.13
C SER A 12 -8.48 -5.23 12.32
N LEU A 13 -8.91 -4.46 11.33
CA LEU A 13 -8.88 -3.00 11.36
C LEU A 13 -10.27 -2.51 11.82
N GLY A 14 -10.34 -1.84 12.98
CA GLY A 14 -11.60 -1.51 13.65
C GLY A 14 -11.66 -0.10 14.26
N GLY A 15 -10.86 0.85 13.76
CA GLY A 15 -10.84 2.24 14.23
C GLY A 15 -11.83 3.14 13.49
N LYS A 16 -12.05 4.35 14.02
CA LYS A 16 -12.52 5.50 13.24
C LYS A 16 -11.32 6.45 13.13
N ALA A 17 -10.64 6.45 12.00
CA ALA A 17 -9.68 7.50 11.68
C ALA A 17 -10.44 8.76 11.26
N GLU A 18 -10.02 9.93 11.75
CA GLU A 18 -10.56 11.22 11.33
C GLU A 18 -10.09 11.54 9.90
N ALA A 19 -10.74 12.51 9.25
CA ALA A 19 -10.42 12.91 7.89
C ALA A 19 -9.01 13.54 7.82
N SER A 20 -8.07 12.80 7.22
CA SER A 20 -6.65 13.15 7.06
C SER A 20 -5.82 13.06 8.36
N ASP A 21 -5.01 12.02 8.46
CA ASP A 21 -4.10 11.79 9.58
C ASP A 21 -2.64 11.81 9.10
N ASP A 22 -1.82 12.62 9.76
CA ASP A 22 -0.36 12.59 9.65
C ASP A 22 0.18 11.68 10.77
N VAL A 23 0.81 10.57 10.38
CA VAL A 23 1.30 9.52 11.30
C VAL A 23 2.80 9.35 11.13
N ASP A 24 3.55 9.68 12.18
CA ASP A 24 4.96 9.34 12.27
C ASP A 24 5.14 8.05 13.05
N PHE A 25 5.92 7.12 12.51
CA PHE A 25 6.31 5.91 13.22
C PHE A 25 7.78 5.56 12.96
N THR A 26 8.36 4.79 13.86
CA THR A 26 9.75 4.35 13.76
C THR A 26 9.79 2.84 13.56
N VAL A 27 10.37 2.41 12.45
CA VAL A 27 10.60 0.99 12.16
C VAL A 27 12.01 0.63 12.58
N THR A 28 12.14 -0.46 13.34
CA THR A 28 13.45 -1.03 13.70
C THR A 28 13.76 -2.22 12.80
N PRO A 29 15.00 -2.77 12.79
CA PRO A 29 15.33 -3.96 12.00
C PRO A 29 14.49 -5.20 12.33
N ASN A 30 13.79 -5.22 13.47
CA ASN A 30 12.88 -6.31 13.84
C ASN A 30 11.55 -6.27 13.10
N GLY A 31 11.26 -5.18 12.36
CA GLY A 31 9.98 -4.99 11.70
C GLY A 31 8.86 -4.64 12.69
N GLY A 32 7.62 -4.86 12.28
CA GLY A 32 6.44 -4.60 13.10
C GLY A 32 5.19 -4.32 12.28
N VAL A 33 4.07 -4.12 12.98
CA VAL A 33 2.80 -3.65 12.43
C VAL A 33 2.59 -2.21 12.87
N PHE A 34 2.27 -1.32 11.93
CA PHE A 34 2.07 0.10 12.18
C PHE A 34 0.70 0.51 11.65
N MET A 35 -0.11 1.09 12.52
CA MET A 35 -1.47 1.54 12.19
C MET A 35 -1.42 2.95 11.61
N LEU A 36 -2.15 3.16 10.52
CA LEU A 36 -2.23 4.41 9.76
C LEU A 36 -3.72 4.79 9.68
N GLY A 37 -4.28 5.20 10.82
CA GLY A 37 -5.72 5.30 10.99
C GLY A 37 -6.40 3.92 10.85
N ASN A 38 -7.27 3.78 9.84
CA ASN A 38 -7.96 2.53 9.50
C ASN A 38 -7.19 1.66 8.51
N HIS A 39 -5.94 2.00 8.25
CA HIS A 39 -5.03 1.25 7.40
C HIS A 39 -3.92 0.70 8.28
N ALA A 40 -3.15 -0.24 7.75
CA ALA A 40 -1.96 -0.72 8.43
C ALA A 40 -0.89 -1.06 7.42
N ILE A 41 0.35 -1.04 7.90
CA ILE A 41 1.48 -1.58 7.18
C ILE A 41 2.24 -2.56 8.05
N VAL A 42 2.70 -3.64 7.44
CA VAL A 42 3.46 -4.69 8.12
C VAL A 42 4.81 -4.83 7.45
N PHE A 43 5.85 -4.64 8.26
CA PHE A 43 7.23 -4.89 7.88
C PHE A 43 7.70 -6.17 8.56
N PRO A 44 8.10 -7.19 7.79
CA PRO A 44 8.90 -8.28 8.34
C PRO A 44 10.26 -7.77 8.82
N ALA A 45 10.92 -8.56 9.67
CA ALA A 45 12.27 -8.25 10.12
C ALA A 45 13.21 -8.10 8.92
N ARG A 46 14.05 -7.06 8.93
CA ARG A 46 15.06 -6.76 7.90
C ARG A 46 14.48 -6.63 6.48
N SER A 47 13.23 -6.20 6.34
CA SER A 47 12.57 -6.03 5.04
C SER A 47 12.85 -4.69 4.35
N ILE A 48 13.48 -3.71 5.00
CA ILE A 48 13.75 -2.39 4.42
C ILE A 48 15.20 -2.33 3.91
N CYS A 49 15.40 -1.89 2.67
CA CYS A 49 16.74 -1.59 2.16
C CYS A 49 17.31 -0.34 2.85
N ASP A 50 18.59 -0.36 3.20
CA ASP A 50 19.25 0.79 3.82
C ASP A 50 19.32 1.99 2.84
N PRO A 51 18.62 3.10 3.11
CA PRO A 51 18.54 4.23 2.18
C PRO A 51 19.86 5.01 2.08
N SER A 52 20.82 4.80 2.99
CA SER A 52 22.14 5.46 2.92
C SER A 52 23.07 4.87 1.86
N VAL A 53 22.81 3.62 1.44
CA VAL A 53 23.66 2.88 0.49
C VAL A 53 22.88 2.29 -0.69
N SER A 54 21.55 2.33 -0.66
CA SER A 54 20.70 1.86 -1.74
C SER A 54 20.08 3.03 -2.52
N SER A 55 20.04 2.88 -3.84
CA SER A 55 19.34 3.79 -4.74
C SER A 55 17.85 3.44 -4.83
N TYR A 56 17.03 4.43 -5.15
CA TYR A 56 15.57 4.32 -5.27
C TYR A 56 15.12 4.66 -6.70
N GLY A 57 14.25 3.83 -7.29
CA GLY A 57 13.58 4.07 -8.57
C GLY A 57 13.17 2.78 -9.29
N PRO A 58 12.42 2.86 -10.41
CA PRO A 58 11.88 1.70 -11.12
C PRO A 58 12.90 0.62 -11.48
N GLY A 59 14.15 1.01 -11.78
CA GLY A 59 15.23 0.07 -12.08
C GLY A 59 15.92 -0.55 -10.86
N THR A 60 15.56 -0.15 -9.64
CA THR A 60 16.23 -0.61 -8.41
C THR A 60 15.30 -1.31 -7.42
N TRP A 61 13.98 -1.29 -7.63
CA TRP A 61 13.02 -1.89 -6.70
C TRP A 61 13.25 -3.38 -6.48
N ASP A 62 13.55 -4.13 -7.54
CA ASP A 62 13.83 -5.58 -7.48
C ASP A 62 15.33 -5.91 -7.33
N ALA A 63 16.21 -4.91 -7.29
CA ALA A 63 17.64 -5.15 -7.17
C ALA A 63 17.99 -5.59 -5.73
N PRO A 64 18.92 -6.54 -5.53
CA PRO A 64 19.44 -6.85 -4.21
C PRO A 64 19.93 -5.61 -3.46
N CYS A 65 19.84 -5.62 -2.14
CA CYS A 65 20.27 -4.50 -1.30
C CYS A 65 20.73 -4.97 0.08
N VAL A 66 21.46 -4.10 0.77
CA VAL A 66 21.77 -4.30 2.18
C VAL A 66 20.57 -3.89 3.00
N ALA A 67 20.08 -4.78 3.86
CA ALA A 67 19.00 -4.48 4.78
C ALA A 67 19.43 -3.42 5.82
N LEU A 68 18.49 -2.52 6.14
CA LEU A 68 18.64 -1.50 7.16
C LEU A 68 19.01 -2.11 8.53
N LYS A 69 20.07 -1.60 9.15
CA LYS A 69 20.58 -2.07 10.45
C LYS A 69 20.14 -1.21 11.64
N GLY A 70 19.63 -0.01 11.38
CA GLY A 70 19.19 0.96 12.38
C GLY A 70 17.69 1.17 12.39
N ALA A 71 17.23 2.01 13.32
CA ALA A 71 15.87 2.50 13.31
C ALA A 71 15.70 3.57 12.22
N LEU A 72 14.53 3.61 11.60
CA LEU A 72 14.17 4.59 10.58
C LEU A 72 12.80 5.18 10.89
N ARG A 73 12.73 6.51 10.95
CA ARG A 73 11.47 7.24 11.06
C ARG A 73 10.82 7.36 9.70
N ILE A 74 9.56 6.99 9.62
CA ILE A 74 8.71 7.10 8.44
C ILE A 74 7.52 7.99 8.82
N HIS A 75 7.21 8.91 7.91
CA HIS A 75 6.03 9.74 7.94
C HIS A 75 5.03 9.18 6.93
N ALA A 76 3.80 8.94 7.37
CA ALA A 76 2.69 8.54 6.53
C ALA A 76 1.58 9.58 6.61
N LYS A 77 1.10 10.03 5.45
CA LYS A 77 -0.03 10.94 5.34
C LYS A 77 -1.22 10.21 4.75
N VAL A 78 -2.23 9.98 5.57
CA VAL A 78 -3.50 9.40 5.13
C VAL A 78 -4.37 10.54 4.63
N ARG A 79 -4.97 10.41 3.44
CA ARG A 79 -5.88 11.38 2.85
C ARG A 79 -7.16 10.68 2.44
N THR A 80 -8.30 11.13 2.94
CA THR A 80 -9.58 10.62 2.46
C THR A 80 -10.00 11.43 1.24
N ALA A 81 -10.26 10.75 0.13
CA ALA A 81 -10.89 11.32 -1.05
C ALA A 81 -12.27 10.66 -1.26
N LYS A 82 -13.11 11.25 -2.11
CA LYS A 82 -14.43 10.68 -2.44
C LYS A 82 -14.35 9.26 -3.00
N LEU A 83 -13.24 8.89 -3.64
CA LEU A 83 -13.08 7.64 -4.39
C LEU A 83 -12.40 6.51 -3.63
N GLY A 84 -11.80 6.84 -2.49
CA GLY A 84 -10.97 5.93 -1.71
C GLY A 84 -10.07 6.69 -0.73
N THR A 85 -9.20 5.94 -0.08
CA THR A 85 -8.20 6.52 0.82
C THR A 85 -6.84 6.45 0.17
N TRP A 86 -6.07 7.52 0.34
CA TRP A 86 -4.67 7.63 -0.02
C TRP A 86 -3.79 7.49 1.20
N VAL A 87 -2.62 6.88 1.02
CA VAL A 87 -1.54 6.89 2.00
C VAL A 87 -0.23 7.22 1.28
N ASP A 88 0.32 8.39 1.57
CA ASP A 88 1.64 8.79 1.08
C ASP A 88 2.70 8.56 2.15
N PHE A 89 3.87 8.07 1.77
CA PHE A 89 4.97 7.77 2.66
C PHE A 89 6.19 8.62 2.34
N SER A 90 6.88 9.08 3.38
CA SER A 90 8.18 9.74 3.31
C SER A 90 9.11 9.20 4.40
N PRO A 91 10.39 8.92 4.12
CA PRO A 91 11.04 9.07 2.82
C PRO A 91 10.61 7.98 1.82
N SER A 92 10.97 8.15 0.55
CA SER A 92 10.86 7.09 -0.45
C SER A 92 11.85 5.97 -0.13
N LEU A 93 11.35 4.76 0.04
CA LEU A 93 12.12 3.57 0.43
C LEU A 93 11.83 2.41 -0.51
N ARG A 94 12.74 1.45 -0.62
CA ARG A 94 12.47 0.17 -1.25
C ARG A 94 12.72 -0.98 -0.29
N PHE A 95 12.12 -2.12 -0.57
CA PHE A 95 12.20 -3.29 0.30
C PHE A 95 13.18 -4.32 -0.23
N VAL A 96 13.70 -5.14 0.68
CA VAL A 96 14.60 -6.25 0.34
C VAL A 96 13.81 -7.24 -0.51
N PRO A 97 14.21 -7.50 -1.77
CA PRO A 97 13.50 -8.46 -2.61
C PRO A 97 13.55 -9.87 -2.00
N SER A 98 12.42 -10.57 -2.02
CA SER A 98 12.31 -11.93 -1.50
C SER A 98 11.32 -12.75 -2.32
N THR A 99 11.62 -14.02 -2.51
CA THR A 99 10.66 -15.02 -3.02
C THR A 99 9.84 -15.68 -1.90
N ASP A 100 10.22 -15.49 -0.64
CA ASP A 100 9.44 -15.91 0.52
C ASP A 100 8.41 -14.82 0.86
N GLU A 101 7.13 -15.15 0.67
CA GLU A 101 5.97 -14.27 0.90
C GLU A 101 5.85 -13.80 2.36
N LYS A 102 6.48 -14.51 3.31
CA LYS A 102 6.55 -14.11 4.73
C LYS A 102 7.51 -12.94 4.97
N GLN A 103 8.38 -12.65 4.00
CA GLN A 103 9.32 -11.53 4.05
C GLN A 103 8.83 -10.33 3.24
N TRP A 104 7.64 -10.39 2.66
CA TRP A 104 7.03 -9.28 1.94
C TRP A 104 6.49 -8.22 2.89
N VAL A 105 6.65 -6.95 2.49
CA VAL A 105 5.98 -5.82 3.14
C VAL A 105 4.55 -5.74 2.61
N TYR A 106 3.58 -5.71 3.52
CA TYR A 106 2.16 -5.66 3.16
C TYR A 106 1.54 -4.36 3.63
N ILE A 107 0.78 -3.72 2.76
CA ILE A 107 -0.16 -2.67 3.12
C ILE A 107 -1.58 -3.25 3.18
N TYR A 108 -2.30 -2.88 4.22
CA TYR A 108 -3.70 -3.21 4.46
C TYR A 108 -4.51 -1.93 4.44
N MET A 109 -5.51 -1.87 3.57
CA MET A 109 -6.35 -0.69 3.42
C MET A 109 -7.83 -1.04 3.62
N TYR A 110 -8.43 -0.43 4.64
CA TYR A 110 -9.86 -0.52 4.85
C TYR A 110 -10.61 0.20 3.74
N THR A 111 -11.52 -0.54 3.09
CA THR A 111 -12.33 -0.15 1.94
C THR A 111 -13.76 -0.62 2.19
N PRO A 112 -14.54 0.09 3.02
CA PRO A 112 -15.87 -0.39 3.46
C PRO A 112 -16.84 -0.63 2.29
N SER A 113 -16.65 0.04 1.16
CA SER A 113 -17.46 -0.12 -0.04
C SER A 113 -17.35 -1.50 -0.70
N VAL A 114 -16.43 -2.35 -0.29
CA VAL A 114 -16.28 -3.73 -0.81
C VAL A 114 -17.03 -4.77 0.02
N ILE A 115 -17.58 -4.37 1.17
CA ILE A 115 -18.32 -5.28 2.05
C ILE A 115 -19.58 -5.78 1.34
N GLY A 116 -19.74 -7.10 1.25
CA GLY A 116 -20.90 -7.75 0.63
C GLY A 116 -20.94 -7.69 -0.90
N VAL A 117 -19.91 -7.14 -1.55
CA VAL A 117 -19.84 -7.06 -3.01
C VAL A 117 -19.48 -8.43 -3.61
N THR A 118 -20.09 -8.76 -4.75
CA THR A 118 -19.85 -10.01 -5.49
C THR A 118 -18.80 -9.87 -6.59
N ASP A 119 -18.76 -8.72 -7.26
CA ASP A 119 -17.75 -8.38 -8.27
C ASP A 119 -16.64 -7.51 -7.68
N ILE A 120 -15.47 -8.11 -7.46
CA ILE A 120 -14.29 -7.44 -6.90
C ILE A 120 -13.34 -6.89 -7.96
N SER A 121 -13.63 -7.05 -9.26
CA SER A 121 -12.71 -6.67 -10.36
C SER A 121 -12.34 -5.19 -10.35
N LYS A 122 -13.22 -4.36 -9.78
CA LYS A 122 -13.11 -2.91 -9.66
C LYS A 122 -12.30 -2.44 -8.44
N TYR A 123 -11.93 -3.35 -7.54
CA TYR A 123 -11.26 -3.01 -6.29
C TYR A 123 -9.79 -3.40 -6.35
N SER A 124 -8.92 -2.40 -6.29
CA SER A 124 -7.48 -2.59 -6.23
C SER A 124 -6.82 -1.52 -5.38
N ILE A 125 -5.74 -1.88 -4.69
CA ILE A 125 -4.78 -0.92 -4.16
C ILE A 125 -3.85 -0.59 -5.32
N LEU A 126 -3.81 0.68 -5.72
CA LEU A 126 -2.96 1.21 -6.80
C LEU A 126 -1.74 1.89 -6.20
N TRP A 127 -0.63 1.86 -6.92
CA TRP A 127 0.59 2.57 -6.56
C TRP A 127 0.62 3.97 -7.20
N ALA A 128 1.00 5.01 -6.46
CA ALA A 128 1.21 6.36 -6.98
C ALA A 128 2.72 6.67 -7.09
N PRO A 129 3.24 7.08 -8.27
CA PRO A 129 4.68 7.26 -8.50
C PRO A 129 5.31 8.44 -7.79
N ALA A 130 4.50 9.39 -7.35
CA ALA A 130 4.90 10.50 -6.49
C ALA A 130 3.74 10.83 -5.54
N VAL A 131 4.05 11.58 -4.49
CA VAL A 131 3.02 12.09 -3.57
C VAL A 131 2.00 12.89 -4.38
N GLY A 132 0.74 12.48 -4.29
CA GLY A 132 -0.36 13.11 -5.04
C GLY A 132 -0.45 12.77 -6.53
N ALA A 133 0.42 11.91 -7.06
CA ALA A 133 0.30 11.44 -8.44
C ALA A 133 -0.79 10.37 -8.61
N ASN A 134 -1.26 10.17 -9.83
CA ASN A 134 -2.28 9.18 -10.16
C ASN A 134 -1.86 7.76 -9.77
N GLY A 135 -2.83 6.97 -9.33
CA GLY A 135 -2.64 5.54 -9.09
C GLY A 135 -2.44 4.75 -10.39
N VAL A 136 -1.52 3.79 -10.34
CA VAL A 136 -1.22 2.85 -11.42
C VAL A 136 -1.40 1.43 -10.89
N ASN A 137 -2.03 0.58 -11.72
CA ASN A 137 -2.07 -0.85 -11.49
C ASN A 137 -0.87 -1.53 -12.17
N ASP A 138 0.22 -1.60 -11.44
CA ASP A 138 1.46 -2.30 -11.78
C ASP A 138 1.37 -3.84 -11.64
N ALA A 139 0.25 -4.38 -11.14
CA ALA A 139 0.07 -5.84 -11.01
C ALA A 139 -0.02 -6.57 -12.37
N ALA A 140 -0.29 -5.85 -13.46
CA ALA A 140 -0.25 -6.41 -14.81
C ALA A 140 1.20 -6.73 -15.25
N GLY A 141 2.16 -5.89 -14.86
CA GLY A 141 3.58 -6.10 -15.11
C GLY A 141 4.27 -6.97 -14.05
N ASP A 142 3.73 -6.96 -12.84
CA ASP A 142 4.24 -7.73 -11.71
C ASP A 142 3.10 -8.37 -10.90
N PRO A 143 2.75 -9.63 -11.18
CA PRO A 143 1.66 -10.31 -10.48
C PRO A 143 1.88 -10.48 -8.96
N SER A 144 3.11 -10.31 -8.46
CA SER A 144 3.42 -10.43 -7.03
C SER A 144 2.86 -9.28 -6.18
N VAL A 145 2.51 -8.16 -6.80
CA VAL A 145 1.92 -6.99 -6.13
C VAL A 145 0.42 -6.89 -6.33
N ARG A 146 -0.25 -7.96 -6.76
CA ARG A 146 -1.71 -7.97 -6.91
C ARG A 146 -2.43 -7.69 -5.58
N THR A 147 -3.57 -7.02 -5.68
CA THR A 147 -4.45 -6.75 -4.52
C THR A 147 -5.30 -7.98 -4.20
N PHE A 148 -5.41 -8.30 -2.91
CA PHE A 148 -6.37 -9.28 -2.39
C PHE A 148 -7.45 -8.53 -1.62
N VAL A 149 -8.70 -8.91 -1.86
CA VAL A 149 -9.87 -8.20 -1.35
C VAL A 149 -10.69 -9.13 -0.46
N ASP A 150 -10.85 -8.76 0.81
CA ASP A 150 -11.76 -9.43 1.74
C ASP A 150 -13.10 -8.69 1.83
N THR A 151 -14.11 -9.25 1.14
CA THR A 151 -15.47 -8.70 1.10
C THR A 151 -16.26 -8.92 2.39
N LYS A 152 -15.72 -9.66 3.37
CA LYS A 152 -16.36 -9.82 4.70
C LYS A 152 -15.94 -8.71 5.67
N SER A 153 -14.64 -8.44 5.75
CA SER A 153 -14.10 -7.43 6.66
C SER A 153 -14.01 -6.04 6.04
N GLY A 154 -14.08 -5.94 4.70
CA GLY A 154 -13.86 -4.69 3.99
C GLY A 154 -12.38 -4.32 3.88
N VAL A 155 -11.46 -5.25 4.10
CA VAL A 155 -10.02 -4.99 4.02
C VAL A 155 -9.49 -5.45 2.68
N SER A 156 -8.77 -4.56 1.99
CA SER A 156 -7.91 -4.93 0.87
C SER A 156 -6.47 -5.00 1.35
N MET A 157 -5.70 -5.95 0.86
CA MET A 157 -4.28 -6.08 1.18
C MET A 157 -3.44 -6.24 -0.08
N ARG A 158 -2.22 -5.75 -0.03
CA ARG A 158 -1.31 -5.77 -1.18
C ARG A 158 0.14 -5.86 -0.71
N HIS A 159 0.91 -6.74 -1.35
CA HIS A 159 2.37 -6.70 -1.24
C HIS A 159 2.89 -5.47 -1.99
N ILE A 160 3.81 -4.74 -1.35
CA ILE A 160 4.43 -3.55 -1.91
C ILE A 160 5.95 -3.71 -1.95
N LYS A 161 6.59 -3.13 -2.96
CA LYS A 161 8.05 -3.20 -3.18
C LYS A 161 8.79 -1.89 -2.85
N HIS A 162 8.05 -0.80 -2.71
CA HIS A 162 8.60 0.52 -2.41
C HIS A 162 7.59 1.45 -1.74
N PHE A 163 8.06 2.58 -1.23
CA PHE A 163 7.26 3.69 -0.72
C PHE A 163 7.29 4.88 -1.64
N THR A 164 6.08 5.36 -1.93
CA THR A 164 5.73 6.65 -2.51
C THR A 164 4.29 6.91 -2.07
N GLY A 165 3.27 6.59 -2.87
CA GLY A 165 1.88 6.65 -2.45
C GLY A 165 1.09 5.39 -2.82
N TYR A 166 0.00 5.14 -2.10
CA TYR A 166 -0.93 4.02 -2.35
C TYR A 166 -2.37 4.48 -2.16
N LEU A 167 -3.26 4.14 -3.09
CA LEU A 167 -4.70 4.44 -3.00
C LEU A 167 -5.54 3.19 -3.17
N THR A 168 -6.70 3.18 -2.53
CA THR A 168 -7.77 2.26 -2.90
C THR A 168 -8.56 2.82 -4.09
N SER A 169 -8.74 1.98 -5.10
CA SER A 169 -9.71 2.20 -6.17
C SER A 169 -10.98 1.42 -5.87
N SER A 170 -12.13 2.02 -6.18
CA SER A 170 -13.46 1.40 -6.09
C SER A 170 -14.08 1.13 -7.47
N GLY A 171 -13.29 1.32 -8.55
CA GLY A 171 -13.70 1.24 -9.95
C GLY A 171 -14.91 2.09 -10.31
N ARG A 172 -15.14 3.16 -9.55
CA ARG A 172 -16.05 4.24 -9.95
C ARG A 172 -15.29 5.17 -10.90
N SER A 173 -15.88 5.43 -12.06
CA SER A 173 -15.51 6.59 -12.87
C SER A 173 -15.70 7.83 -12.01
N CYS A 174 -14.67 8.66 -11.94
CA CYS A 174 -14.73 9.90 -11.22
C CYS A 174 -14.78 11.07 -12.20
N ASP A 175 -15.41 12.17 -11.78
CA ASP A 175 -15.54 13.37 -12.60
C ASP A 175 -14.51 14.42 -12.15
N PRO A 176 -13.42 14.64 -12.92
CA PRO A 176 -12.38 15.58 -12.55
C PRO A 176 -12.86 17.04 -12.55
N ALA A 177 -14.03 17.34 -13.10
CA ALA A 177 -14.62 18.69 -13.07
C ALA A 177 -15.23 19.04 -11.69
N VAL A 178 -15.52 18.04 -10.86
CA VAL A 178 -16.21 18.22 -9.56
C VAL A 178 -15.44 17.64 -8.39
N GLU A 179 -14.37 16.89 -8.67
CA GLU A 179 -13.58 16.17 -7.67
C GLU A 179 -12.10 16.51 -7.84
N THR A 180 -11.56 17.37 -6.96
CA THR A 180 -10.16 17.82 -7.00
C THR A 180 -9.14 16.72 -6.76
N ASP A 181 -9.56 15.62 -6.13
CA ASP A 181 -8.75 14.44 -5.83
C ASP A 181 -9.23 13.20 -6.62
N CYS A 182 -9.94 13.42 -7.72
CA CYS A 182 -10.35 12.36 -8.64
C CYS A 182 -9.25 12.05 -9.64
N TYR A 183 -8.88 10.77 -9.71
CA TYR A 183 -7.94 10.26 -10.69
C TYR A 183 -8.59 9.08 -11.40
N PRO A 184 -9.08 9.26 -12.65
CA PRO A 184 -9.71 8.19 -13.39
C PRO A 184 -8.70 7.05 -13.57
N ASP A 185 -9.17 5.81 -13.42
CA ASP A 185 -8.40 4.64 -13.79
C ASP A 185 -8.13 4.72 -15.30
N THR A 186 -6.87 5.01 -15.68
CA THR A 186 -6.49 5.08 -17.09
C THR A 186 -6.17 3.71 -17.68
N SER A 187 -6.45 2.60 -16.99
CA SER A 187 -6.13 1.25 -17.46
C SER A 187 -7.09 0.69 -18.52
N GLU A 188 -8.08 1.45 -18.98
CA GLU A 188 -8.83 1.12 -20.20
C GLU A 188 -8.24 1.80 -21.44
N ARG A 189 -7.11 1.27 -21.94
CA ARG A 189 -6.75 1.30 -23.37
C ARG A 189 -6.07 0.01 -23.81
#